data_AF-A0A7X7R4G2-F1
#
_entry.id   AF-A0A7X7R4G2-F1
#
_cell.length_a   1.000
_cell.length_b   1.000
_cell.length_c   1.000
_cell.angle_alpha   90.00
_cell.angle_beta   90.00
_cell.angle_gamma   90.00
#
_symmetry.space_group_name_H-M   'P 1'
#
loop_
_entity.id
_entity.type
_entity.pdbx_description
1 polymer ?
#
loop_
_entity_poly.entity_id
_entity_poly.type
_entity_poly.pdbx_seq_one_letter_code
_entity_poly.pdbx_strand_id
1 'polypeptide(L)'
;MWSKRILLALIILASFFQIIISNPSQIIKKYGVDQLQKIVAREIDYASHMELVYQPGLRHLGIPAERLLVKAILPGSQHSFTQIAEDLSAGREFVIIQCSAMDSWHTTKAGQAQLAKIRSKGYRAVIFDGGHHLPTLGLAPDILIVPQMHGYALHSYMRDGMKVKKIIEMAYEMELPCIIAVLPRWAVFKEEQALEKLTRTIMEKCGFNRAPIEAPPVMAEYHMSKYNHRMFIYIDQDYYKNGESLLENINRLGTGEVKKIYLAFDFKKINMLQAQVFAECLGDSLEIATEIVNEPVYLFNAFWGDKSVLSK
;
A
#
# COMPACT_ATOMS: atom_id res chain seq x y z
N MET A 1 9.52 5.29 47.18
CA MET A 1 8.08 5.54 46.90
C MET A 1 7.85 6.61 45.84
N TRP A 2 8.61 7.71 45.86
CA TRP A 2 8.49 8.81 44.90
C TRP A 2 8.76 8.39 43.44
N SER A 3 9.80 7.57 43.21
CA SER A 3 10.11 6.99 41.89
C SER A 3 8.98 6.14 41.30
N LYS A 4 8.30 5.33 42.14
CA LYS A 4 7.13 4.53 41.71
C LYS A 4 5.93 5.40 41.37
N ARG A 5 5.72 6.51 42.08
CA ARG A 5 4.64 7.47 41.80
C ARG A 5 4.90 8.27 40.52
N ILE A 6 6.15 8.68 40.27
CA ILE A 6 6.55 9.34 39.02
C ILE A 6 6.41 8.38 37.84
N LEU A 7 6.87 7.13 37.98
CA LEU A 7 6.71 6.12 36.94
C LEU A 7 5.24 5.84 36.64
N LEU A 8 4.40 5.73 37.68
CA LEU A 8 2.96 5.57 37.50
C LEU A 8 2.32 6.79 36.82
N ALA A 9 2.72 8.01 37.19
CA ALA A 9 2.25 9.22 36.54
C ALA A 9 2.66 9.27 35.06
N LEU A 10 3.89 8.85 34.72
CA LEU A 10 4.35 8.74 33.34
C LEU A 10 3.58 7.66 32.56
N ILE A 11 3.30 6.51 33.18
CA ILE A 11 2.48 5.46 32.57
C ILE A 11 1.06 5.95 32.34
N ILE A 12 0.44 6.63 33.31
CA ILE A 12 -0.91 7.21 33.16
C ILE A 12 -0.90 8.28 32.08
N LEU A 13 0.11 9.16 32.06
CA LEU A 13 0.24 10.22 31.06
C LEU A 13 0.42 9.61 29.66
N ALA A 14 1.31 8.63 29.51
CA ALA A 14 1.52 7.90 28.27
C ALA A 14 0.25 7.15 27.83
N SER A 15 -0.50 6.55 28.77
CA SER A 15 -1.76 5.86 28.49
C SER A 15 -2.86 6.83 28.07
N PHE A 16 -2.93 8.00 28.71
CA PHE A 16 -3.87 9.07 28.38
C PHE A 16 -3.59 9.66 26.99
N PHE A 17 -2.31 9.97 26.69
CA PHE A 17 -1.92 10.37 25.35
C PHE A 17 -2.15 9.26 24.32
N GLN A 18 -1.92 7.99 24.67
CA GLN A 18 -2.21 6.86 23.80
C GLN A 18 -3.71 6.75 23.49
N ILE A 19 -4.59 6.92 24.48
CA ILE A 19 -6.04 6.93 24.28
C ILE A 19 -6.45 8.09 23.37
N ILE A 20 -5.90 9.28 23.59
CA ILE A 20 -6.14 10.46 22.75
C ILE A 20 -5.64 10.23 21.32
N ILE A 21 -4.49 9.60 21.12
CA ILE A 21 -3.93 9.35 19.78
C ILE A 21 -4.70 8.22 19.07
N SER A 22 -5.15 7.22 19.82
CA SER A 22 -5.85 6.05 19.27
C SER A 22 -7.32 6.34 18.94
N ASN A 23 -7.98 7.23 19.68
CA ASN A 23 -9.35 7.68 19.45
C ASN A 23 -9.54 9.17 19.78
N PRO A 24 -8.91 10.09 19.03
CA PRO A 24 -9.07 11.51 19.29
C PRO A 24 -10.49 11.94 18.96
N SER A 25 -11.09 12.77 19.81
CA SER A 25 -12.25 13.55 19.37
C SER A 25 -11.86 14.37 18.13
N GLN A 26 -12.80 14.60 17.21
CA GLN A 26 -12.48 15.29 15.95
C GLN A 26 -11.81 16.66 16.16
N ILE A 27 -12.14 17.34 17.27
CA ILE A 27 -11.55 18.62 17.67
C ILE A 27 -10.09 18.45 18.08
N ILE A 28 -9.77 17.47 18.94
CA ILE A 28 -8.38 17.21 19.38
C ILE A 28 -7.51 16.75 18.20
N LYS A 29 -8.08 15.95 17.28
CA LYS A 29 -7.40 15.55 16.06
C LYS A 29 -7.02 16.77 15.21
N LYS A 30 -8.01 17.60 14.87
CA LYS A 30 -7.85 18.74 13.96
C LYS A 30 -6.93 19.84 14.51
N TYR A 31 -7.06 20.19 15.79
CA TYR A 31 -6.34 21.31 16.37
C TYR A 31 -5.06 20.93 17.12
N GLY A 32 -4.91 19.67 17.52
CA GLY A 32 -3.72 19.18 18.22
C GLY A 32 -2.87 18.26 17.36
N VAL A 33 -3.39 17.06 17.10
CA VAL A 33 -2.62 15.97 16.47
C VAL A 33 -2.18 16.34 15.04
N ASP A 34 -3.09 16.84 14.20
CA ASP A 34 -2.78 17.17 12.81
C ASP A 34 -1.76 18.33 12.70
N GLN A 35 -1.79 19.29 13.63
CA GLN A 35 -0.84 20.41 13.65
C GLN A 35 0.56 19.94 14.05
N LEU A 36 0.66 19.09 15.08
CA LEU A 36 1.93 18.48 15.47
C LEU A 36 2.51 17.62 14.35
N GLN A 37 1.67 16.82 13.68
CA GLN A 37 2.08 16.02 12.53
C GLN A 37 2.63 16.89 11.40
N LYS A 38 2.00 18.03 11.10
CA LYS A 38 2.49 18.98 10.10
C LYS A 38 3.85 19.58 10.46
N ILE A 39 4.06 19.95 11.72
CA ILE A 39 5.34 20.48 12.19
C ILE A 39 6.42 19.41 12.06
N VAL A 40 6.17 18.21 12.59
CA VAL A 40 7.13 17.11 12.53
C VAL A 40 7.45 16.73 11.08
N ALA A 41 6.44 16.61 10.21
CA ALA A 41 6.63 16.23 8.81
C ALA A 41 7.53 17.20 8.02
N ARG A 42 7.54 18.49 8.37
CA ARG A 42 8.41 19.48 7.71
C ARG A 42 9.89 19.22 8.01
N GLU A 43 10.18 18.84 9.24
CA GLU A 43 11.55 18.63 9.75
C GLU A 43 12.14 17.27 9.37
N ILE A 44 11.35 16.36 8.80
CA ILE A 44 11.86 15.05 8.39
C ILE A 44 12.75 15.21 7.18
N ASP A 45 14.00 14.81 7.36
CA ASP A 45 14.89 14.48 6.27
C ASP A 45 14.57 13.07 5.76
N TYR A 46 13.70 13.01 4.75
CA TYR A 46 13.32 11.75 4.12
C TYR A 46 14.51 11.05 3.48
N ALA A 47 15.52 11.79 3.01
CA ALA A 47 16.66 11.21 2.32
C ALA A 47 17.52 10.35 3.26
N SER A 48 17.66 10.71 4.53
CA SER A 48 18.45 9.93 5.51
C SER A 48 17.71 8.71 6.08
N HIS A 49 16.38 8.68 5.98
CA HIS A 49 15.55 7.62 6.59
C HIS A 49 14.94 6.65 5.56
N MET A 50 15.26 6.84 4.29
CA MET A 50 14.69 6.07 3.19
C MET A 50 15.72 5.16 2.53
N GLU A 51 15.29 3.94 2.28
CA GLU A 51 16.02 2.95 1.52
C GLU A 51 15.26 2.62 0.23
N LEU A 52 15.96 2.68 -0.91
CA LEU A 52 15.43 2.21 -2.19
C LEU A 52 15.83 0.74 -2.34
N VAL A 53 14.90 -0.17 -2.05
CA VAL A 53 15.18 -1.62 -1.97
C VAL A 53 14.99 -2.34 -3.30
N TYR A 54 14.34 -1.69 -4.26
CA TYR A 54 14.14 -2.18 -5.63
C TYR A 54 13.92 -0.97 -6.56
N GLN A 55 14.76 -0.85 -7.60
CA GLN A 55 14.86 0.38 -8.39
C GLN A 55 15.14 0.10 -9.88
N PRO A 56 14.13 -0.35 -10.66
CA PRO A 56 14.24 -0.49 -12.12
C PRO A 56 14.27 0.88 -12.85
N GLY A 57 14.03 1.97 -12.12
CA GLY A 57 13.96 3.34 -12.65
C GLY A 57 12.54 3.76 -13.05
N LEU A 58 12.28 5.08 -13.06
CA LEU A 58 10.99 5.64 -13.49
C LEU A 58 10.83 5.54 -15.00
N ARG A 59 9.61 5.32 -15.49
CA ARG A 59 9.31 5.46 -16.93
C ARG A 59 9.68 6.86 -17.41
N HIS A 60 10.17 6.99 -18.63
CA HIS A 60 10.52 8.30 -19.19
C HIS A 60 9.28 8.95 -19.81
N LEU A 61 8.74 10.00 -19.17
CA LEU A 61 7.59 10.76 -19.70
C LEU A 61 7.99 11.89 -20.68
N GLY A 62 9.29 12.07 -20.97
CA GLY A 62 9.76 13.17 -21.81
C GLY A 62 9.82 14.52 -21.08
N ILE A 63 9.67 14.52 -19.76
CA ILE A 63 9.47 15.72 -18.95
C ILE A 63 10.45 15.71 -17.78
N PRO A 64 11.15 16.85 -17.52
CA PRO A 64 11.98 16.99 -16.34
C PRO A 64 11.18 16.83 -15.05
N ALA A 65 11.76 16.13 -14.06
CA ALA A 65 11.08 15.82 -12.81
C ALA A 65 10.61 17.08 -12.06
N GLU A 66 11.30 18.22 -12.21
CA GLU A 66 10.96 19.47 -11.53
C GLU A 66 9.66 20.10 -12.04
N ARG A 67 9.22 19.76 -13.26
CA ARG A 67 7.99 20.27 -13.86
C ARG A 67 6.75 19.48 -13.48
N LEU A 68 6.92 18.30 -12.88
CA LEU A 68 5.81 17.44 -12.50
C LEU A 68 5.10 17.98 -11.26
N LEU A 69 3.78 18.12 -11.39
CA LEU A 69 2.91 18.44 -10.26
C LEU A 69 2.69 17.17 -9.44
N VAL A 70 3.25 17.12 -8.24
CA VAL A 70 3.00 16.02 -7.29
C VAL A 70 1.82 16.41 -6.43
N LYS A 71 0.82 15.54 -6.33
CA LYS A 71 -0.41 15.75 -5.56
C LYS A 71 -0.82 14.50 -4.80
N ALA A 72 -1.15 14.64 -3.52
CA ALA A 72 -1.67 13.52 -2.74
C ALA A 72 -3.20 13.44 -2.80
N ILE A 73 -3.73 12.21 -2.89
CA ILE A 73 -5.17 11.95 -2.81
C ILE A 73 -5.42 11.19 -1.51
N LEU A 74 -5.96 11.92 -0.52
CA LEU A 74 -6.26 11.38 0.80
C LEU A 74 -7.71 10.88 0.90
N PRO A 75 -7.99 9.83 1.69
CA PRO A 75 -9.35 9.38 1.96
C PRO A 75 -10.18 10.51 2.60
N GLY A 76 -11.39 10.74 2.11
CA GLY A 76 -12.28 11.81 2.60
C GLY A 76 -12.06 13.18 1.96
N SER A 77 -11.34 13.26 0.83
CA SER A 77 -11.37 14.43 -0.04
C SER A 77 -12.81 14.81 -0.39
N GLN A 78 -13.11 16.11 -0.45
CA GLN A 78 -14.47 16.60 -0.81
C GLN A 78 -14.89 16.19 -2.24
N HIS A 79 -13.92 15.85 -3.09
CA HIS A 79 -14.13 15.43 -4.46
C HIS A 79 -14.17 13.91 -4.60
N SER A 80 -15.05 13.42 -5.47
CA SER A 80 -15.08 12.01 -5.86
C SER A 80 -13.80 11.63 -6.62
N PHE A 81 -13.40 10.36 -6.57
CA PHE A 81 -12.23 9.89 -7.33
C PHE A 81 -12.35 10.16 -8.83
N THR A 82 -13.57 10.17 -9.37
CA THR A 82 -13.87 10.54 -10.75
C THR A 82 -13.55 12.00 -11.06
N GLN A 83 -13.90 12.93 -10.17
CA GLN A 83 -13.58 14.34 -10.35
C GLN A 83 -12.07 14.59 -10.30
N ILE A 84 -11.39 13.96 -9.33
CA ILE A 84 -9.92 14.05 -9.24
C ILE A 84 -9.28 13.50 -10.52
N ALA A 85 -9.80 12.38 -11.02
CA ALA A 85 -9.39 11.78 -12.28
C ALA A 85 -9.59 12.70 -13.49
N GLU A 86 -10.71 13.41 -13.57
CA GLU A 86 -11.01 14.38 -14.63
C GLU A 86 -10.09 15.60 -14.57
N ASP A 87 -9.90 16.17 -13.38
CA ASP A 87 -9.00 17.32 -13.15
C ASP A 87 -7.55 17.00 -13.54
N LEU A 88 -7.08 15.81 -13.17
CA LEU A 88 -5.75 15.31 -13.55
C LEU A 88 -5.63 15.08 -15.06
N SER A 89 -6.73 14.66 -15.71
CA SER A 89 -6.74 14.41 -17.16
C SER A 89 -6.76 15.69 -17.99
N ALA A 90 -7.33 16.77 -17.43
CA ALA A 90 -7.45 18.10 -18.04
C ALA A 90 -6.21 18.99 -17.84
N GLY A 91 -5.35 18.65 -16.88
CA GLY A 91 -4.20 19.46 -16.48
C GLY A 91 -2.85 19.08 -17.12
N ARG A 92 -1.79 19.64 -16.51
CA ARG A 92 -0.36 19.33 -16.76
C ARG A 92 0.01 17.95 -16.22
N GLU A 93 1.16 17.46 -16.63
CA GLU A 93 1.71 16.16 -16.21
C GLU A 93 1.98 16.12 -14.70
N PHE A 94 1.72 14.97 -14.09
CA PHE A 94 1.50 14.88 -12.65
C PHE A 94 2.03 13.59 -12.01
N VAL A 95 2.11 13.61 -10.69
CA VAL A 95 2.31 12.43 -9.86
C VAL A 95 1.18 12.37 -8.84
N ILE A 96 0.48 11.25 -8.77
CA ILE A 96 -0.60 11.06 -7.82
C ILE A 96 -0.20 10.07 -6.75
N ILE A 97 -0.38 10.46 -5.50
CA ILE A 97 -0.08 9.62 -4.34
C ILE A 97 -1.39 9.07 -3.80
N GLN A 98 -1.52 7.75 -3.80
CA GLN A 98 -2.77 7.07 -3.52
C GLN A 98 -2.70 6.29 -2.21
N CYS A 99 -3.80 6.36 -1.46
CA CYS A 99 -4.05 5.57 -0.26
C CYS A 99 -5.04 4.43 -0.54
N SER A 100 -5.18 3.50 0.40
CA SER A 100 -5.96 2.25 0.31
C SER A 100 -7.34 2.33 -0.34
N ALA A 101 -8.13 3.38 -0.09
CA ALA A 101 -9.46 3.51 -0.69
C ALA A 101 -9.46 3.59 -2.23
N MET A 102 -8.39 4.11 -2.84
CA MET A 102 -8.28 4.19 -4.29
C MET A 102 -7.90 2.85 -4.93
N ASP A 103 -7.26 1.95 -4.19
CA ASP A 103 -6.80 0.68 -4.74
C ASP A 103 -7.99 -0.22 -5.08
N SER A 104 -9.00 -0.29 -4.22
CA SER A 104 -10.27 -0.95 -4.54
C SER A 104 -10.98 -0.27 -5.72
N TRP A 105 -10.98 1.07 -5.81
CA TRP A 105 -11.62 1.77 -6.92
C TRP A 105 -10.94 1.47 -8.27
N HIS A 106 -9.61 1.35 -8.31
CA HIS A 106 -8.86 0.99 -9.51
C HIS A 106 -9.16 -0.41 -10.04
N THR A 107 -9.75 -1.28 -9.22
CA THR A 107 -10.23 -2.59 -9.68
C THR A 107 -11.58 -2.54 -10.40
N THR A 108 -12.28 -1.40 -10.38
CA THR A 108 -13.52 -1.19 -11.15
C THR A 108 -13.25 -0.78 -12.59
N LYS A 109 -14.20 -1.01 -13.51
CA LYS A 109 -14.08 -0.56 -14.92
C LYS A 109 -13.75 0.92 -15.06
N ALA A 110 -14.34 1.77 -14.22
CA ALA A 110 -14.09 3.22 -14.23
C ALA A 110 -12.66 3.56 -13.78
N GLY A 111 -12.18 2.92 -12.71
CA GLY A 111 -10.81 3.09 -12.23
C GLY A 111 -9.77 2.57 -13.22
N GLN A 112 -10.02 1.41 -13.85
CA GLN A 112 -9.14 0.84 -14.88
C GLN A 112 -8.99 1.77 -16.09
N ALA A 113 -10.09 2.34 -16.59
CA ALA A 113 -10.05 3.32 -17.67
C ALA A 113 -9.22 4.56 -17.30
N GLN A 114 -9.21 4.93 -16.03
CA GLN A 114 -8.41 6.05 -15.54
C GLN A 114 -6.92 5.71 -15.42
N LEU A 115 -6.56 4.49 -15.00
CA LEU A 115 -5.16 4.07 -14.92
C LEU A 115 -4.44 4.20 -16.26
N ALA A 116 -5.11 3.86 -17.36
CA ALA A 116 -4.56 4.04 -18.71
C ALA A 116 -4.24 5.53 -19.01
N LYS A 117 -5.12 6.44 -18.61
CA LYS A 117 -4.90 7.90 -18.76
C LYS A 117 -3.76 8.39 -17.89
N ILE A 118 -3.69 7.96 -16.63
CA ILE A 118 -2.61 8.33 -15.71
C ILE A 118 -1.27 7.89 -16.30
N ARG A 119 -1.16 6.65 -16.76
CA ARG A 119 0.10 6.05 -17.23
C ARG A 119 0.73 6.77 -18.42
N SER A 120 -0.09 7.41 -19.26
CA SER A 120 0.38 8.18 -20.42
C SER A 120 0.83 9.61 -20.09
N LYS A 121 0.43 10.16 -18.94
CA LYS A 121 0.65 11.58 -18.59
C LYS A 121 1.31 11.81 -17.23
N GLY A 122 1.55 10.77 -16.46
CA GLY A 122 1.99 10.91 -15.08
C GLY A 122 2.44 9.62 -14.42
N TYR A 123 2.82 9.76 -13.15
CA TYR A 123 3.24 8.65 -12.30
C TYR A 123 2.20 8.36 -11.23
N ARG A 124 2.08 7.07 -10.88
CA ARG A 124 1.28 6.60 -9.75
C ARG A 124 2.18 6.16 -8.60
N ALA A 125 2.11 6.87 -7.49
CA ALA A 125 2.71 6.47 -6.22
C ALA A 125 1.64 5.89 -5.29
N VAL A 126 1.96 4.81 -4.58
CA VAL A 126 1.03 4.12 -3.68
C VAL A 126 1.68 3.91 -2.33
N ILE A 127 0.98 4.28 -1.26
CA ILE A 127 1.37 3.91 0.10
C ILE A 127 0.94 2.46 0.34
N PHE A 128 1.89 1.55 0.42
CA PHE A 128 1.65 0.13 0.64
C PHE A 128 1.86 -0.20 2.12
N ASP A 129 0.79 -0.13 2.91
CA ASP A 129 0.85 -0.33 4.35
C ASP A 129 0.15 -1.63 4.82
N GLY A 130 -0.02 -2.64 3.97
CA GLY A 130 -0.54 -3.94 4.40
C GLY A 130 -0.96 -4.87 3.26
N GLY A 131 -1.45 -6.05 3.63
CA GLY A 131 -1.95 -7.10 2.74
C GLY A 131 -3.07 -6.65 1.80
N HIS A 132 -3.96 -5.79 2.27
CA HIS A 132 -5.05 -5.23 1.48
C HIS A 132 -4.58 -4.45 0.23
N HIS A 133 -3.32 -4.03 0.17
CA HIS A 133 -2.73 -3.38 -1.00
C HIS A 133 -2.17 -4.37 -2.03
N LEU A 134 -2.17 -5.69 -1.77
CA LEU A 134 -1.61 -6.71 -2.66
C LEU A 134 -2.11 -6.59 -4.12
N PRO A 135 -3.41 -6.36 -4.39
CA PRO A 135 -3.90 -6.20 -5.78
C PRO A 135 -3.27 -5.02 -6.51
N THR A 136 -2.69 -4.04 -5.82
CA THR A 136 -2.02 -2.92 -6.48
C THR A 136 -0.74 -3.33 -7.19
N LEU A 137 -0.07 -4.41 -6.78
CA LEU A 137 1.14 -4.88 -7.47
C LEU A 137 0.85 -5.22 -8.93
N GLY A 138 -0.25 -5.93 -9.21
CA GLY A 138 -0.64 -6.25 -10.59
C GLY A 138 -1.18 -5.07 -11.39
N LEU A 139 -1.40 -3.92 -10.76
CA LEU A 139 -1.69 -2.66 -11.45
C LEU A 139 -0.42 -1.87 -11.82
N ALA A 140 0.76 -2.41 -11.49
CA ALA A 140 2.08 -1.88 -11.83
C ALA A 140 2.25 -0.37 -11.60
N PRO A 141 2.14 0.11 -10.33
CA PRO A 141 2.40 1.50 -9.98
C PRO A 141 3.86 1.88 -10.26
N ASP A 142 4.15 3.17 -10.36
CA ASP A 142 5.51 3.68 -10.58
C ASP A 142 6.35 3.66 -9.31
N ILE A 143 5.71 3.96 -8.17
CA ILE A 143 6.36 4.06 -6.86
C ILE A 143 5.50 3.35 -5.82
N LEU A 144 6.11 2.46 -5.05
CA LEU A 144 5.57 1.89 -3.83
C LEU A 144 6.31 2.50 -2.63
N ILE A 145 5.58 3.23 -1.81
CA ILE A 145 6.06 3.79 -0.55
C ILE A 145 5.64 2.80 0.54
N VAL A 146 6.61 2.11 1.13
CA VAL A 146 6.38 1.04 2.11
C VAL A 146 6.77 1.55 3.50
N PRO A 147 5.81 2.08 4.27
CA PRO A 147 6.09 2.45 5.65
C PRO A 147 6.22 1.19 6.51
N GLN A 148 7.42 0.94 7.03
CA GLN A 148 7.74 -0.29 7.74
C GLN A 148 7.87 -0.14 9.26
N MET A 149 7.55 -1.21 9.97
CA MET A 149 7.89 -1.39 11.38
C MET A 149 8.28 -2.85 11.61
N HIS A 150 9.45 -3.09 12.20
CA HIS A 150 10.02 -4.43 12.44
C HIS A 150 10.01 -5.36 11.21
N GLY A 151 10.28 -4.81 10.02
CA GLY A 151 10.32 -5.58 8.77
C GLY A 151 8.96 -5.85 8.12
N TYR A 152 7.87 -5.26 8.62
CA TYR A 152 6.53 -5.39 8.05
C TYR A 152 5.97 -4.05 7.57
N ALA A 153 5.28 -4.06 6.43
CA ALA A 153 4.31 -3.04 6.04
C ALA A 153 3.03 -3.21 6.86
N LEU A 154 2.62 -2.17 7.60
CA LEU A 154 1.53 -2.25 8.58
C LEU A 154 0.61 -1.02 8.60
N HIS A 155 -0.69 -1.31 8.61
CA HIS A 155 -1.74 -0.34 8.81
C HIS A 155 -2.16 -0.37 10.28
N SER A 156 -2.44 0.80 10.85
CA SER A 156 -2.80 0.96 12.27
C SER A 156 -3.99 0.12 12.75
N TYR A 157 -4.96 -0.16 11.86
CA TYR A 157 -6.20 -0.85 12.23
C TYR A 157 -6.37 -2.21 11.55
N MET A 158 -5.57 -2.56 10.55
CA MET A 158 -5.71 -3.84 9.84
C MET A 158 -4.84 -4.91 10.49
N ARG A 159 -5.28 -6.17 10.40
CA ARG A 159 -4.54 -7.34 10.86
C ARG A 159 -4.11 -8.14 9.64
N ASP A 160 -3.23 -7.57 8.84
CA ASP A 160 -2.90 -8.07 7.51
C ASP A 160 -1.46 -7.73 7.11
N GLY A 161 -0.56 -7.55 8.08
CA GLY A 161 0.82 -7.13 7.81
C GLY A 161 1.55 -7.99 6.79
N MET A 162 2.35 -7.34 5.95
CA MET A 162 3.16 -8.01 4.92
C MET A 162 4.63 -7.79 5.16
N LYS A 163 5.43 -8.87 5.18
CA LYS A 163 6.89 -8.76 5.31
C LYS A 163 7.45 -7.95 4.13
N VAL A 164 8.25 -6.93 4.42
CA VAL A 164 8.91 -6.09 3.39
C VAL A 164 9.77 -6.96 2.47
N LYS A 165 10.45 -7.96 3.05
CA LYS A 165 11.21 -8.95 2.27
C LYS A 165 10.35 -9.66 1.22
N LYS A 166 9.12 -10.05 1.56
CA LYS A 166 8.21 -10.72 0.63
C LYS A 166 7.76 -9.78 -0.50
N ILE A 167 7.53 -8.49 -0.20
CA ILE A 167 7.23 -7.47 -1.23
C ILE A 167 8.39 -7.38 -2.23
N ILE A 168 9.64 -7.33 -1.73
CA ILE A 168 10.85 -7.28 -2.55
C ILE A 168 10.99 -8.56 -3.40
N GLU A 169 10.85 -9.73 -2.79
CA GLU A 169 10.90 -11.03 -3.48
C GLU A 169 9.89 -11.09 -4.65
N MET A 170 8.64 -10.71 -4.40
CA MET A 170 7.62 -10.65 -5.44
C MET A 170 8.00 -9.66 -6.55
N ALA A 171 8.52 -8.48 -6.21
CA ALA A 171 8.90 -7.46 -7.19
C ALA A 171 9.99 -7.95 -8.15
N TYR A 172 11.01 -8.67 -7.65
CA TYR A 172 12.01 -9.33 -8.48
C TYR A 172 11.41 -10.48 -9.30
N GLU A 173 10.58 -11.33 -8.69
CA GLU A 173 9.97 -12.48 -9.38
C GLU A 173 9.11 -12.05 -10.59
N MET A 174 8.45 -10.90 -10.49
CA MET A 174 7.57 -10.39 -11.54
C MET A 174 8.22 -9.32 -12.42
N GLU A 175 9.50 -8.98 -12.21
CA GLU A 175 10.19 -7.86 -12.89
C GLU A 175 9.37 -6.57 -12.85
N LEU A 176 8.82 -6.24 -11.68
CA LEU A 176 7.87 -5.14 -11.53
C LEU A 176 8.51 -3.82 -12.01
N PRO A 177 7.86 -2.99 -12.85
CA PRO A 177 8.41 -1.72 -13.30
C PRO A 177 8.09 -0.62 -12.30
N CYS A 178 8.48 -0.83 -11.04
CA CYS A 178 8.11 -0.01 -9.90
C CYS A 178 9.31 0.22 -8.99
N ILE A 179 9.47 1.43 -8.48
CA ILE A 179 10.42 1.73 -7.42
C ILE A 179 9.81 1.39 -6.06
N ILE A 180 10.53 0.69 -5.21
CA ILE A 180 10.11 0.40 -3.84
C ILE A 180 10.99 1.20 -2.89
N ALA A 181 10.38 2.18 -2.23
CA ALA A 181 10.98 3.00 -1.19
C ALA A 181 10.47 2.57 0.18
N VAL A 182 11.38 2.13 1.04
CA VAL A 182 11.06 1.68 2.40
C VAL A 182 11.52 2.75 3.39
N LEU A 183 10.63 3.13 4.31
CA LEU A 183 10.91 4.11 5.37
C LEU A 183 10.30 3.64 6.70
N PRO A 184 10.85 4.08 7.85
CA PRO A 184 10.19 3.87 9.13
C PRO A 184 8.75 4.38 9.14
N ARG A 185 7.83 3.63 9.76
CA ARG A 185 6.40 3.95 9.80
C ARG A 185 6.10 5.34 10.35
N TRP A 186 6.92 5.81 11.29
CA TRP A 186 6.80 7.13 11.91
C TRP A 186 7.14 8.28 10.96
N ALA A 187 7.87 8.03 9.87
CA ALA A 187 8.23 9.06 8.90
C ALA A 187 7.11 9.34 7.88
N VAL A 188 6.17 8.40 7.70
CA VAL A 188 5.13 8.50 6.66
C VAL A 188 3.82 9.02 7.26
N PHE A 189 3.62 10.33 7.16
CA PHE A 189 2.40 11.01 7.56
C PHE A 189 1.40 11.03 6.41
N LYS A 190 0.14 10.67 6.67
CA LYS A 190 -0.96 10.78 5.67
C LYS A 190 -1.45 12.23 5.60
N GLU A 191 -0.53 13.13 5.24
CA GLU A 191 -0.73 14.58 5.08
C GLU A 191 -0.17 14.99 3.71
N GLU A 192 -0.87 15.88 3.00
CA GLU A 192 -0.62 16.16 1.58
C GLU A 192 0.81 16.66 1.32
N GLN A 193 1.27 17.70 2.04
CA GLN A 193 2.60 18.27 1.86
C GLN A 193 3.70 17.27 2.21
N ALA A 194 3.50 16.48 3.27
CA ALA A 194 4.44 15.46 3.70
C ALA A 194 4.65 14.38 2.62
N LEU A 195 3.54 13.87 2.07
CA LEU A 195 3.55 12.86 1.03
C LEU A 195 4.15 13.39 -0.28
N GLU A 196 3.84 14.62 -0.65
CA GLU A 196 4.43 15.29 -1.81
C GLU A 196 5.94 15.44 -1.67
N LYS A 197 6.42 15.93 -0.53
CA LYS A 197 7.86 16.07 -0.24
C LYS A 197 8.57 14.72 -0.29
N LEU A 198 8.00 13.69 0.33
CA LEU A 198 8.52 12.32 0.29
C LEU A 198 8.61 11.80 -1.15
N THR A 199 7.55 11.94 -1.92
CA THR A 199 7.49 11.43 -3.30
C THR A 199 8.48 12.15 -4.21
N ARG A 200 8.63 13.48 -4.07
CA ARG A 200 9.67 14.24 -4.77
C ARG A 200 11.06 13.74 -4.41
N THR A 201 11.34 13.51 -3.13
CA THR A 201 12.63 12.98 -2.66
C THR A 201 12.93 11.61 -3.26
N ILE A 202 11.92 10.73 -3.38
CA ILE A 202 12.07 9.44 -4.08
C ILE A 202 12.44 9.66 -5.54
N MET A 203 11.70 10.51 -6.25
CA MET A 203 11.94 10.77 -7.67
C MET A 203 13.30 11.40 -7.94
N GLU A 204 13.77 12.32 -7.09
CA GLU A 204 15.08 12.95 -7.21
C GLU A 204 16.23 11.96 -7.02
N LYS A 205 16.06 10.99 -6.11
CA LYS A 205 17.04 9.91 -5.92
C LYS A 205 16.98 8.84 -7.00
N CYS A 206 15.87 8.76 -7.75
CA CYS A 206 15.66 7.72 -8.74
C CYS A 206 15.97 8.22 -10.15
N GLY A 207 16.83 7.50 -10.86
CA GLY A 207 16.99 7.72 -12.30
C GLY A 207 15.77 7.27 -13.11
N PHE A 208 15.73 7.70 -14.37
CA PHE A 208 14.81 7.14 -15.36
C PHE A 208 15.32 5.78 -15.85
N ASN A 209 14.39 4.89 -16.17
CA ASN A 209 14.68 3.65 -16.86
C ASN A 209 15.25 3.98 -18.25
N ARG A 210 16.33 3.29 -18.62
CA ARG A 210 17.02 3.49 -19.90
C ARG A 210 16.28 2.86 -21.08
N ALA A 211 15.38 1.90 -20.81
CA ALA A 211 14.57 1.24 -21.82
C ALA A 211 13.09 1.62 -21.63
N PRO A 212 12.38 2.04 -22.68
CA PRO A 212 10.95 2.23 -22.61
C PRO A 212 10.28 0.88 -22.42
N ILE A 213 9.74 0.64 -21.22
CA ILE A 213 8.86 -0.50 -20.96
C ILE A 213 7.47 -0.13 -21.47
N GLU A 214 6.97 -0.89 -22.44
CA GLU A 214 5.61 -0.75 -22.92
C GLU A 214 4.63 -0.90 -21.75
N ALA A 215 3.58 -0.09 -21.73
CA ALA A 215 2.61 -0.15 -20.66
C ALA A 215 1.90 -1.52 -20.68
N PRO A 216 2.04 -2.36 -19.64
CA PRO A 216 1.28 -3.58 -19.55
C PRO A 216 -0.21 -3.24 -19.52
N PRO A 217 -1.06 -4.08 -20.13
CA PRO A 217 -2.49 -3.92 -20.03
C PRO A 217 -2.92 -3.97 -18.56
N VAL A 218 -3.82 -3.07 -18.19
CA VAL A 218 -4.43 -3.10 -16.85
C VAL A 218 -5.41 -4.26 -16.84
N MET A 219 -5.12 -5.27 -16.00
CA MET A 219 -5.98 -6.43 -15.82
C MET A 219 -6.37 -6.53 -14.36
N ALA A 220 -7.62 -6.20 -14.05
CA ALA A 220 -8.14 -6.23 -12.69
C ALA A 220 -9.62 -6.59 -12.63
N GLU A 221 -9.99 -7.13 -11.48
CA GLU A 221 -11.37 -7.40 -11.05
C GLU A 221 -11.43 -7.06 -9.55
N TYR A 222 -12.62 -7.01 -8.94
CA TYR A 222 -12.78 -6.59 -7.55
C TYR A 222 -11.71 -7.21 -6.61
N HIS A 223 -10.90 -6.39 -5.95
CA HIS A 223 -9.83 -6.86 -5.04
C HIS A 223 -8.83 -7.86 -5.65
N MET A 224 -8.66 -7.86 -6.97
CA MET A 224 -7.65 -8.68 -7.65
C MET A 224 -7.06 -8.02 -8.89
N SER A 225 -5.85 -8.43 -9.25
CA SER A 225 -5.20 -8.00 -10.48
C SER A 225 -4.25 -9.06 -11.02
N LYS A 226 -3.85 -8.90 -12.28
CA LYS A 226 -2.93 -9.81 -12.96
C LYS A 226 -1.80 -9.03 -13.61
N TYR A 227 -0.58 -9.50 -13.41
CA TYR A 227 0.62 -8.96 -14.03
C TYR A 227 1.69 -10.03 -14.20
N ASN A 228 2.35 -10.06 -15.35
CA ASN A 228 3.47 -10.96 -15.67
C ASN A 228 3.27 -12.41 -15.19
N HIS A 229 2.17 -13.04 -15.63
CA HIS A 229 1.84 -14.44 -15.29
C HIS A 229 1.60 -14.69 -13.78
N ARG A 230 1.30 -13.66 -12.99
CA ARG A 230 0.95 -13.73 -11.58
C ARG A 230 -0.39 -13.06 -11.33
N MET A 231 -1.18 -13.63 -10.43
CA MET A 231 -2.42 -13.03 -9.93
C MET A 231 -2.23 -12.59 -8.48
N PHE A 232 -2.80 -11.45 -8.12
CA PHE A 232 -2.71 -10.85 -6.80
C PHE A 232 -4.13 -10.67 -6.28
N ILE A 233 -4.50 -11.37 -5.21
CA ILE A 233 -5.88 -11.38 -4.71
C ILE A 233 -5.88 -11.03 -3.22
N TYR A 234 -6.72 -10.07 -2.85
CA TYR A 234 -7.07 -9.82 -1.46
C TYR A 234 -8.40 -10.48 -1.12
N ILE A 235 -8.37 -11.44 -0.19
CA ILE A 235 -9.53 -12.20 0.29
C ILE A 235 -10.12 -11.46 1.49
N ASP A 236 -11.19 -10.72 1.20
CA ASP A 236 -12.01 -10.04 2.20
C ASP A 236 -13.19 -10.90 2.66
N GLN A 237 -14.12 -10.29 3.40
CA GLN A 237 -15.29 -10.98 3.90
C GLN A 237 -16.23 -11.45 2.78
N ASP A 238 -16.29 -10.76 1.65
CA ASP A 238 -17.21 -11.09 0.56
C ASP A 238 -16.71 -12.32 -0.19
N TYR A 239 -15.41 -12.38 -0.49
CA TYR A 239 -14.81 -13.58 -1.08
C TYR A 239 -14.79 -14.78 -0.15
N TYR A 240 -14.58 -14.55 1.15
CA TYR A 240 -14.65 -15.65 2.10
C TYR A 240 -16.06 -16.25 2.22
N LYS A 241 -17.11 -15.43 2.11
CA LYS A 241 -18.51 -15.87 2.19
C LYS A 241 -19.08 -16.38 0.87
N ASN A 242 -18.58 -15.89 -0.25
CA ASN A 242 -19.09 -16.18 -1.59
C ASN A 242 -17.95 -16.61 -2.52
N GLY A 243 -17.58 -17.89 -2.43
CA GLY A 243 -16.55 -18.49 -3.27
C GLY A 243 -16.88 -18.51 -4.76
N GLU A 244 -18.17 -18.55 -5.13
CA GLU A 244 -18.59 -18.50 -6.54
C GLU A 244 -18.22 -17.16 -7.18
N SER A 245 -18.48 -16.04 -6.49
CA SER A 245 -18.08 -14.70 -6.94
C SER A 245 -16.57 -14.58 -7.13
N LEU A 246 -15.78 -15.19 -6.23
CA LEU A 246 -14.33 -15.23 -6.37
C LEU A 246 -13.92 -15.95 -7.66
N LEU A 247 -14.43 -17.17 -7.88
CA LEU A 247 -14.11 -17.97 -9.06
C LEU A 247 -14.57 -17.29 -10.36
N GLU A 248 -15.74 -16.64 -10.34
CA GLU A 248 -16.22 -15.87 -11.48
C GLU A 248 -15.26 -14.72 -11.85
N ASN A 249 -14.80 -13.96 -10.86
CA ASN A 249 -13.84 -12.88 -11.07
C ASN A 249 -12.47 -13.41 -11.54
N ILE A 250 -11.99 -14.53 -10.99
CA ILE A 250 -10.76 -15.20 -11.44
C ILE A 250 -10.89 -15.61 -12.92
N ASN A 251 -12.03 -16.19 -13.30
CA ASN A 251 -12.30 -16.62 -14.67
C ASN A 251 -12.38 -15.42 -15.63
N ARG A 252 -13.03 -14.31 -15.22
CA ARG A 252 -13.06 -13.07 -16.01
C ARG A 252 -11.68 -12.46 -16.21
N LEU A 253 -10.82 -12.53 -15.20
CA LEU A 253 -9.44 -12.05 -15.29
C LEU A 253 -8.56 -12.95 -16.17
N GLY A 254 -8.92 -14.23 -16.28
CA GLY A 254 -8.33 -15.24 -17.16
C GLY A 254 -7.08 -15.90 -16.57
N THR A 255 -7.11 -17.22 -16.47
CA THR A 255 -6.10 -18.06 -15.79
C THR A 255 -5.07 -18.73 -16.71
N GLY A 256 -5.30 -18.76 -18.03
CA GLY A 256 -4.55 -19.63 -18.97
C GLY A 256 -3.03 -19.45 -19.01
N GLU A 257 -2.50 -18.31 -18.56
CA GLU A 257 -1.05 -18.06 -18.49
C GLU A 257 -0.57 -17.77 -17.06
N VAL A 258 -1.42 -17.96 -16.06
CA VAL A 258 -1.09 -17.67 -14.66
C VAL A 258 -0.31 -18.84 -14.09
N LYS A 259 0.92 -18.60 -13.63
CA LYS A 259 1.77 -19.63 -13.03
C LYS A 259 1.61 -19.71 -11.51
N LYS A 260 1.16 -18.62 -10.88
CA LYS A 260 1.03 -18.53 -9.42
C LYS A 260 0.06 -17.42 -9.00
N ILE A 261 -0.66 -17.67 -7.91
CA ILE A 261 -1.60 -16.73 -7.29
C ILE A 261 -1.07 -16.36 -5.90
N TYR A 262 -0.80 -15.07 -5.68
CA TYR A 262 -0.51 -14.56 -4.35
C TYR A 262 -1.80 -14.12 -3.67
N LEU A 263 -1.97 -14.57 -2.43
CA LEU A 263 -3.15 -14.32 -1.62
C LEU A 263 -2.77 -13.49 -0.40
N ALA A 264 -3.55 -12.45 -0.13
CA ALA A 264 -3.57 -11.77 1.15
C ALA A 264 -4.97 -11.88 1.78
N PHE A 265 -5.06 -12.06 3.08
CA PHE A 265 -6.32 -12.26 3.80
C PHE A 265 -6.59 -11.16 4.83
N ASP A 266 -7.87 -10.82 5.01
CA ASP A 266 -8.32 -10.07 6.19
C ASP A 266 -8.35 -10.98 7.44
N PHE A 267 -7.26 -11.01 8.23
CA PHE A 267 -7.23 -11.85 9.44
C PHE A 267 -8.07 -11.30 10.61
N LYS A 268 -8.91 -10.28 10.40
CA LYS A 268 -10.04 -10.01 11.31
C LYS A 268 -11.21 -10.97 11.09
N LYS A 269 -11.28 -11.60 9.92
CA LYS A 269 -12.42 -12.43 9.48
C LYS A 269 -12.08 -13.91 9.43
N ILE A 270 -10.82 -14.23 9.18
CA ILE A 270 -10.31 -15.59 9.02
C ILE A 270 -9.06 -15.79 9.88
N ASN A 271 -8.81 -17.02 10.32
CA ASN A 271 -7.54 -17.37 10.98
C ASN A 271 -6.53 -17.99 9.99
N MET A 272 -5.28 -18.15 10.41
CA MET A 272 -4.22 -18.66 9.52
C MET A 272 -4.49 -20.08 9.01
N LEU A 273 -5.01 -20.98 9.84
CA LEU A 273 -5.30 -22.35 9.44
C LEU A 273 -6.40 -22.39 8.37
N GLN A 274 -7.48 -21.62 8.57
CA GLN A 274 -8.55 -21.48 7.58
C GLN A 274 -8.03 -20.86 6.27
N ALA A 275 -7.13 -19.87 6.35
CA ALA A 275 -6.52 -19.26 5.17
C ALA A 275 -5.66 -20.26 4.38
N GLN A 276 -4.90 -21.12 5.07
CA GLN A 276 -4.11 -22.20 4.46
C GLN A 276 -5.00 -23.19 3.72
N VAL A 277 -6.04 -23.71 4.38
CA VAL A 277 -7.02 -24.62 3.76
C VAL A 277 -7.68 -23.96 2.55
N PHE A 278 -8.06 -22.69 2.66
CA PHE A 278 -8.65 -21.94 1.56
C PHE A 278 -7.69 -21.83 0.36
N ALA A 279 -6.42 -21.48 0.61
CA ALA A 279 -5.40 -21.34 -0.42
C ALA A 279 -5.10 -22.67 -1.13
N GLU A 280 -5.04 -23.77 -0.37
CA GLU A 280 -4.87 -25.13 -0.92
C GLU A 280 -6.05 -25.52 -1.79
N CYS A 281 -7.28 -25.41 -1.30
CA CYS A 281 -8.49 -25.74 -2.08
C CYS A 281 -8.61 -24.90 -3.35
N LEU A 282 -8.28 -23.61 -3.30
CA LEU A 282 -8.28 -22.74 -4.47
C LEU A 282 -7.21 -23.16 -5.49
N GLY A 283 -6.01 -23.49 -5.01
CA GLY A 283 -4.90 -23.94 -5.85
C GLY A 283 -5.22 -25.25 -6.56
N ASP A 284 -5.77 -26.22 -5.83
CA ASP A 284 -6.20 -27.51 -6.38
C ASP A 284 -7.32 -27.34 -7.42
N SER A 285 -8.30 -26.47 -7.14
CA SER A 285 -9.45 -26.24 -8.04
C SER A 285 -9.06 -25.58 -9.37
N LEU A 286 -7.99 -24.78 -9.36
CA LEU A 286 -7.51 -24.04 -10.53
C LEU A 286 -6.29 -24.69 -11.19
N GLU A 287 -5.71 -25.72 -10.58
CA GLU A 287 -4.42 -26.32 -10.95
C GLU A 287 -3.29 -25.27 -11.02
N ILE A 288 -3.31 -24.28 -10.12
CA ILE A 288 -2.33 -23.19 -10.06
C ILE A 288 -1.76 -23.06 -8.65
N ALA A 289 -0.43 -22.91 -8.54
CA ALA A 289 0.22 -22.72 -7.25
C ALA A 289 -0.29 -21.45 -6.54
N THR A 290 -0.63 -21.57 -5.25
CA THR A 290 -1.05 -20.46 -4.39
C THR A 290 0.01 -20.17 -3.32
N GLU A 291 0.15 -18.91 -2.92
CA GLU A 291 1.00 -18.52 -1.78
C GLU A 291 0.33 -17.42 -0.96
N ILE A 292 0.23 -17.63 0.35
CA ILE A 292 -0.21 -16.60 1.29
C ILE A 292 0.97 -15.68 1.60
N VAL A 293 0.83 -14.38 1.34
CA VAL A 293 1.93 -13.41 1.45
C VAL A 293 1.79 -12.43 2.61
N ASN A 294 0.67 -12.45 3.32
CA ASN A 294 0.46 -11.64 4.51
C ASN A 294 0.26 -12.48 5.77
N GLU A 295 0.48 -11.85 6.92
CA GLU A 295 0.44 -12.48 8.23
C GLU A 295 -0.56 -11.74 9.14
N PRO A 296 -1.09 -12.38 10.19
CA PRO A 296 -2.06 -11.79 11.12
C PRO A 296 -1.41 -10.79 12.10
N VAL A 297 -0.58 -9.89 11.58
CA VAL A 297 0.16 -8.84 12.29
C VAL A 297 -0.56 -7.51 12.15
N TYR A 298 -0.65 -6.76 13.25
CA TYR A 298 -1.11 -5.37 13.25
C TYR A 298 -0.13 -4.49 14.03
N LEU A 299 -0.24 -3.17 13.86
CA LEU A 299 0.76 -2.19 14.33
C LEU A 299 1.12 -2.33 15.82
N PHE A 300 0.15 -2.57 16.69
CA PHE A 300 0.40 -2.68 18.14
C PHE A 300 1.23 -3.93 18.48
N ASN A 301 0.92 -5.08 17.87
CA ASN A 301 1.68 -6.32 18.08
C ASN A 301 3.13 -6.17 17.63
N ALA A 302 3.33 -5.51 16.49
CA ALA A 302 4.66 -5.22 15.99
C ALA A 302 5.39 -4.24 16.91
N PHE A 303 4.73 -3.22 17.44
CA PHE A 303 5.36 -2.24 18.33
C PHE A 303 5.88 -2.84 19.64
N TRP A 304 5.08 -3.69 20.30
CA TRP A 304 5.44 -4.31 21.58
C TRP A 304 6.32 -5.56 21.43
N GLY A 305 6.59 -5.96 20.18
CA GLY A 305 7.42 -7.10 19.86
C GLY A 305 6.89 -8.41 20.43
N ASP A 306 5.59 -8.67 20.26
CA ASP A 306 5.00 -9.96 20.62
C ASP A 306 5.81 -11.07 19.95
N LYS A 307 6.56 -11.83 20.76
CA LYS A 307 7.49 -12.85 20.28
C LYS A 307 6.78 -13.96 19.51
N SER A 308 5.49 -14.16 19.74
CA SER A 308 4.68 -15.11 18.96
C SER A 308 4.48 -14.68 17.50
N VAL A 309 4.73 -13.40 17.21
CA VAL A 309 4.62 -12.78 15.87
C VAL A 309 6.00 -12.44 15.29
N LEU A 310 7.01 -12.16 16.14
CA LEU A 310 8.38 -11.83 15.71
C LEU A 310 9.32 -13.04 15.56
N SER A 311 8.89 -14.25 15.93
CA SER A 311 9.70 -15.46 15.75
C SER A 311 9.02 -16.48 14.82
N LYS A 312 9.36 -16.39 13.53
CA LYS A 312 9.84 -17.47 12.64
C LYS A 312 10.12 -16.91 11.23
#